data_AF-A0A812RJX8-F1
#
_entry.id   AF-A0A812RJX8-F1
#
_cell.length_a   1.000
_cell.length_b   1.000
_cell.length_c   1.000
_cell.angle_alpha   90.00
_cell.angle_beta   90.00
_cell.angle_gamma   90.00
#
_symmetry.space_group_name_H-M   'P 1'
#
loop_
_entity.id
_entity.type
_entity.pdbx_description
1 polymer ?
#
loop_
_entity_poly.entity_id
_entity_poly.type
_entity_poly.pdbx_seq_one_letter_code
_entity_poly.pdbx_strand_id
1 'polypeptide(L)'
;MDAGQSQLHVKLQAPGPGERFAVLGSHEAFGCWNLTSGVQLEWRGSAWETPTPIPISPCERVEFKFVRIRPGGLDWESGPNRVTEFPNYKGDLCLQGIFNGESILQPSDAEIDAEGISTPDTMQSARAEDDADLWQLRYHEAVKQLTAQIPATLRAVR
;
A
#
# COMPACT_ATOMS: atom_id res chain seq x y z
N MET A 1 -9.79 24.51 4.45
CA MET A 1 -8.48 23.90 4.17
C MET A 1 -8.80 22.56 3.55
N ASP A 2 -8.43 22.35 2.31
CA ASP A 2 -8.70 21.10 1.61
C ASP A 2 -7.79 20.03 2.24
N ALA A 3 -8.38 19.08 2.96
CA ALA A 3 -7.62 17.96 3.52
C ALA A 3 -7.05 17.19 2.32
N GLY A 4 -5.73 17.01 2.26
CA GLY A 4 -5.07 16.36 1.13
C GLY A 4 -5.65 14.97 0.93
N GLN A 5 -6.49 14.82 -0.09
CA GLN A 5 -7.08 13.54 -0.46
C GLN A 5 -6.17 12.87 -1.47
N SER A 6 -5.71 11.66 -1.15
CA SER A 6 -4.91 10.84 -2.07
C SER A 6 -5.83 10.02 -2.95
N GLN A 7 -5.35 9.59 -4.12
CA GLN A 7 -6.01 8.55 -4.90
C GLN A 7 -5.34 7.21 -4.59
N LEU A 8 -6.12 6.20 -4.22
CA LEU A 8 -5.61 4.88 -3.89
C LEU A 8 -5.90 3.89 -5.03
N HIS A 9 -4.86 3.31 -5.58
CA HIS A 9 -4.95 2.08 -6.36
C HIS A 9 -4.72 0.87 -5.46
N VAL A 10 -5.51 -0.17 -5.62
CA VAL A 10 -5.30 -1.45 -4.93
C VAL A 10 -4.88 -2.49 -5.95
N LYS A 11 -3.84 -3.26 -5.61
CA LYS A 11 -3.38 -4.40 -6.40
C LYS A 11 -3.23 -5.63 -5.51
N LEU A 12 -3.95 -6.70 -5.82
CA LEU A 12 -3.97 -7.94 -5.07
C LEU A 12 -3.48 -9.10 -5.94
N GLN A 13 -2.44 -9.78 -5.49
CA GLN A 13 -2.04 -11.08 -6.02
C GLN A 13 -2.89 -12.17 -5.38
N ALA A 14 -3.68 -12.86 -6.20
CA ALA A 14 -4.54 -13.98 -5.82
C ALA A 14 -4.82 -14.85 -7.06
N PRO A 15 -5.43 -16.05 -6.91
CA PRO A 15 -5.83 -16.87 -8.05
C PRO A 15 -6.67 -16.11 -9.08
N GLY A 16 -6.53 -16.48 -10.36
CA GLY A 16 -7.03 -15.73 -11.52
C GLY A 16 -8.55 -15.66 -11.70
N PRO A 17 -9.05 -15.37 -12.91
CA PRO A 17 -10.36 -14.72 -13.15
C PRO A 17 -11.61 -15.53 -12.81
N GLY A 18 -11.47 -16.80 -12.41
CA GLY A 18 -12.60 -17.64 -12.00
C GLY A 18 -13.14 -17.33 -10.61
N GLU A 19 -12.48 -16.44 -9.87
CA GLU A 19 -12.89 -15.99 -8.54
C GLU A 19 -13.36 -14.53 -8.59
N ARG A 20 -13.70 -13.95 -7.43
CA ARG A 20 -13.98 -12.52 -7.29
C ARG A 20 -13.38 -12.06 -5.98
N PHE A 21 -12.77 -10.88 -5.96
CA PHE A 21 -12.16 -10.34 -4.75
C PHE A 21 -12.65 -8.93 -4.46
N ALA A 22 -12.68 -8.60 -3.19
CA ALA A 22 -12.97 -7.27 -2.70
C ALA A 22 -12.04 -6.88 -1.54
N VAL A 23 -11.92 -5.59 -1.29
CA VAL A 23 -11.34 -5.04 -0.04
C VAL A 23 -12.47 -4.49 0.80
N LEU A 24 -12.48 -4.89 2.07
CA LEU A 24 -13.36 -4.33 3.08
C LEU A 24 -12.54 -3.87 4.27
N GLY A 25 -12.97 -2.79 4.92
CA GLY A 25 -12.24 -2.25 6.05
C GLY A 25 -13.03 -1.25 6.87
N SER A 26 -12.39 -0.76 7.93
CA SER A 26 -12.96 0.19 8.88
C SER A 26 -13.17 1.60 8.31
N HIS A 27 -12.45 1.94 7.25
CA HIS A 27 -12.55 3.23 6.57
C HIS A 27 -13.76 3.26 5.62
N GLU A 28 -14.38 4.42 5.44
CA GLU A 28 -15.54 4.60 4.54
C GLU A 28 -15.22 4.25 3.08
N ALA A 29 -14.00 4.57 2.63
CA ALA A 29 -13.48 4.18 1.31
C ALA A 29 -13.43 2.66 1.11
N PHE A 30 -13.42 1.86 2.19
CA PHE A 30 -13.50 0.40 2.18
C PHE A 30 -14.85 -0.13 2.69
N GLY A 31 -15.87 0.73 2.73
CA GLY A 31 -17.25 0.34 2.96
C GLY A 31 -17.62 0.02 4.41
N CYS A 32 -16.80 0.36 5.40
CA CYS A 32 -17.09 0.10 6.82
C CYS A 32 -17.47 -1.37 7.11
N TRP A 33 -16.69 -2.31 6.56
CA TRP A 33 -16.92 -3.75 6.62
C TRP A 33 -18.21 -4.27 5.95
N ASN A 34 -18.88 -3.46 5.14
CA ASN A 34 -20.05 -3.85 4.35
C ASN A 34 -19.65 -4.25 2.92
N LEU A 35 -19.98 -5.48 2.51
CA LEU A 35 -19.65 -6.00 1.18
C LEU A 35 -20.26 -5.17 0.03
N THR A 36 -21.48 -4.68 0.19
CA THR A 36 -22.17 -3.92 -0.85
C THR A 36 -21.52 -2.56 -1.08
N SER A 37 -20.87 -2.01 -0.05
CA SER A 37 -20.15 -0.73 -0.10
C SER A 37 -18.63 -0.90 -0.19
N GLY A 38 -18.13 -2.14 -0.14
CA GLY A 38 -16.72 -2.46 -0.22
C GLY A 38 -16.16 -2.32 -1.64
N VAL A 39 -14.85 -2.24 -1.75
CA VAL A 39 -14.15 -2.06 -3.02
C VAL A 39 -14.10 -3.39 -3.76
N GLN A 40 -14.79 -3.50 -4.88
CA GLN A 40 -14.69 -4.66 -5.77
C GLN A 40 -13.45 -4.55 -6.64
N LEU A 41 -12.71 -5.66 -6.79
CA LEU A 41 -11.52 -5.73 -7.63
C LEU A 41 -11.84 -6.45 -8.94
N GLU A 42 -11.18 -6.03 -10.02
CA GLU A 42 -11.27 -6.63 -11.34
C GLU A 42 -9.97 -7.34 -11.71
N TRP A 43 -10.09 -8.51 -12.32
CA TRP A 43 -8.94 -9.22 -12.86
C TRP A 43 -8.36 -8.47 -14.07
N ARG A 44 -7.09 -8.08 -13.99
CA ARG A 44 -6.34 -7.38 -15.06
C ARG A 44 -5.28 -8.25 -15.74
N GLY A 45 -5.50 -9.57 -15.77
CA GLY A 45 -4.60 -10.52 -16.45
C GLY A 45 -3.43 -11.02 -15.60
N SER A 46 -2.96 -10.23 -14.63
CA SER A 46 -1.85 -10.59 -13.74
C SER A 46 -2.18 -10.43 -12.25
N ALA A 47 -3.10 -9.53 -11.91
CA ALA A 47 -3.53 -9.24 -10.56
C ALA A 47 -4.99 -8.79 -10.55
N TRP A 48 -5.57 -8.77 -9.36
CA TRP A 48 -6.85 -8.15 -9.07
C TRP A 48 -6.61 -6.68 -8.71
N GLU A 49 -7.28 -5.76 -9.39
CA GLU A 49 -7.03 -4.33 -9.23
C GLU A 49 -8.31 -3.53 -9.09
N THR A 50 -8.22 -2.37 -8.45
CA THR A 50 -9.30 -1.39 -8.49
C THR A 50 -9.59 -0.97 -9.93
N PRO A 51 -10.86 -0.94 -10.38
CA PRO A 51 -11.17 -0.48 -11.73
C PRO A 51 -10.87 1.00 -11.96
N THR A 52 -11.03 1.79 -10.90
CA THR A 52 -10.71 3.22 -10.84
C THR A 52 -10.03 3.52 -9.50
N PRO A 53 -9.10 4.47 -9.42
CA PRO A 53 -8.54 4.91 -8.14
C PRO A 53 -9.63 5.36 -7.16
N ILE A 54 -9.40 5.11 -5.87
CA ILE A 54 -10.34 5.40 -4.80
C ILE A 54 -9.87 6.67 -4.07
N PRO A 55 -10.70 7.71 -3.97
CA PRO A 55 -10.38 8.85 -3.13
C PRO A 55 -10.28 8.43 -1.66
N ILE A 56 -9.16 8.70 -1.01
CA ILE A 56 -8.93 8.34 0.39
C ILE A 56 -8.42 9.54 1.19
N SER A 57 -9.09 9.81 2.31
CA SER A 57 -8.69 10.85 3.24
C SER A 57 -7.61 10.34 4.20
N PRO A 58 -6.78 11.24 4.77
CA PRO A 58 -5.76 10.85 5.73
C PRO A 58 -6.39 10.20 6.97
N CYS A 59 -5.79 9.11 7.44
CA CYS A 59 -6.27 8.33 8.58
C CYS A 59 -5.12 7.61 9.27
N GLU A 60 -4.99 7.77 10.59
CA GLU A 60 -3.90 7.18 11.38
C GLU A 60 -3.99 5.66 11.52
N ARG A 61 -5.19 5.10 11.34
CA ARG A 61 -5.40 3.66 11.46
C ARG A 61 -6.60 3.19 10.66
N VAL A 62 -6.33 2.36 9.65
CA VAL A 62 -7.34 1.63 8.89
C VAL A 62 -7.10 0.15 9.04
N GLU A 63 -8.12 -0.56 9.51
CA GLU A 63 -8.15 -2.00 9.51
C GLU A 63 -8.85 -2.49 8.25
N PHE A 64 -8.32 -3.52 7.59
CA PHE A 64 -8.92 -4.06 6.39
C PHE A 64 -8.60 -5.55 6.20
N LYS A 65 -9.36 -6.19 5.32
CA LYS A 65 -9.09 -7.53 4.80
C LYS A 65 -9.45 -7.60 3.33
N PHE A 66 -8.73 -8.43 2.60
CA PHE A 66 -9.21 -8.94 1.31
C PHE A 66 -10.25 -10.04 1.56
N VAL A 67 -11.24 -10.13 0.69
CA VAL A 67 -12.30 -11.13 0.77
C VAL A 67 -12.50 -11.75 -0.59
N ARG A 68 -12.50 -13.08 -0.64
CA ARG A 68 -12.91 -13.83 -1.82
C ARG A 68 -14.42 -14.06 -1.79
N ILE A 69 -15.08 -13.72 -2.89
CA ILE A 69 -16.53 -13.85 -3.06
C ILE A 69 -16.84 -15.10 -3.88
N ARG A 70 -17.61 -16.02 -3.29
CA ARG A 70 -18.06 -17.27 -3.90
C ARG A 70 -19.58 -17.33 -3.99
N PRO A 71 -20.14 -18.17 -4.88
CA PRO A 71 -21.60 -18.34 -4.98
C PRO A 71 -22.30 -18.71 -3.65
N GLY A 72 -21.58 -19.37 -2.72
CA GLY A 72 -22.10 -19.80 -1.42
C GLY A 72 -21.69 -18.93 -0.22
N GLY A 73 -20.99 -17.83 -0.42
CA GLY A 73 -20.55 -16.97 0.69
C GLY A 73 -19.23 -16.25 0.46
N LEU A 74 -18.64 -15.80 1.57
CA LEU A 74 -17.40 -15.04 1.61
C LEU A 74 -16.31 -15.83 2.32
N ASP A 75 -15.13 -15.92 1.71
CA ASP A 75 -13.92 -16.29 2.45
C ASP A 75 -13.12 -15.04 2.75
N TRP A 76 -13.05 -14.72 4.02
CA TRP A 76 -12.15 -13.69 4.51
C TRP A 76 -10.71 -14.19 4.49
N GLU A 77 -9.76 -13.27 4.35
CA GLU A 77 -8.38 -13.58 4.67
C GLU A 77 -8.26 -14.17 6.08
N SER A 78 -7.39 -15.16 6.20
CA SER A 78 -6.98 -15.76 7.45
C SER A 78 -6.25 -14.76 8.35
N GLY A 79 -6.10 -15.10 9.63
CA GLY A 79 -5.39 -14.28 10.60
C GLY A 79 -6.13 -13.00 11.02
N PRO A 80 -5.44 -12.08 11.74
CA PRO A 80 -6.02 -10.80 12.17
C PRO A 80 -6.33 -9.87 10.99
N ASN A 81 -6.99 -8.75 11.27
CA ASN A 81 -7.14 -7.67 10.29
C ASN A 81 -5.75 -7.10 9.94
N ARG A 82 -5.55 -6.75 8.66
CA ARG A 82 -4.42 -5.94 8.26
C ARG A 82 -4.62 -4.53 8.79
N VAL A 83 -3.52 -3.84 9.06
CA VAL A 83 -3.53 -2.46 9.57
C VAL A 83 -2.63 -1.63 8.67
N THR A 84 -3.12 -0.46 8.26
CA THR A 84 -2.33 0.54 7.55
C THR A 84 -2.72 1.95 8.02
N GLU A 85 -1.94 2.94 7.62
CA GLU A 85 -2.22 4.36 7.81
C GLU A 85 -2.21 5.04 6.45
N PHE A 86 -3.10 6.02 6.26
CA PHE A 86 -3.10 6.86 5.07
C PHE A 86 -2.56 8.23 5.48
N PRO A 87 -1.31 8.57 5.12
CA PRO A 87 -0.74 9.85 5.48
C PRO A 87 -1.43 10.98 4.73
N ASN A 88 -1.26 12.22 5.21
CA ASN A 88 -1.59 13.41 4.44
C ASN A 88 -0.59 13.58 3.30
N TYR A 89 -0.82 12.82 2.23
CA TYR A 89 -0.01 12.79 1.03
C TYR A 89 -0.79 13.44 -0.11
N LYS A 90 -0.10 14.18 -0.98
CA LYS A 90 -0.70 14.77 -2.18
C LYS A 90 -0.14 14.02 -3.39
N GLY A 91 -0.84 12.97 -3.78
CA GLY A 91 -0.48 12.13 -4.90
C GLY A 91 -1.20 10.79 -4.86
N ASP A 92 -0.79 9.91 -5.75
CA ASP A 92 -1.37 8.58 -5.87
C ASP A 92 -0.64 7.61 -4.92
N LEU A 93 -1.41 6.75 -4.26
CA LEU A 93 -0.94 5.67 -3.40
C LEU A 93 -1.30 4.33 -4.04
N CYS A 94 -0.48 3.32 -3.80
CA CYS A 94 -0.71 1.95 -4.23
C CYS A 94 -0.66 1.01 -3.01
N LEU A 95 -1.78 0.38 -2.69
CA LEU A 95 -1.86 -0.72 -1.73
C LEU A 95 -1.69 -2.04 -2.47
N GLN A 96 -0.51 -2.62 -2.35
CA GLN A 96 -0.19 -3.93 -2.92
C GLN A 96 -0.35 -5.02 -1.86
N GLY A 97 -0.97 -6.14 -2.20
CA GLY A 97 -1.15 -7.26 -1.28
C GLY A 97 -1.09 -8.62 -1.96
N ILE A 98 -0.85 -9.65 -1.15
CA ILE A 98 -1.01 -11.07 -1.52
C ILE A 98 -2.13 -11.63 -0.65
N PHE A 99 -3.11 -12.33 -1.24
CA PHE A 99 -4.21 -12.92 -0.46
C PHE A 99 -3.67 -13.96 0.53
N ASN A 100 -3.94 -13.77 1.84
CA ASN A 100 -3.32 -14.51 2.95
C ASN A 100 -1.80 -14.35 3.09
N GLY A 101 -1.21 -13.30 2.51
CA GLY A 101 0.22 -12.98 2.61
C GLY A 101 0.47 -11.58 3.18
N GLU A 102 1.50 -10.90 2.71
CA GLU A 102 1.83 -9.54 3.14
C GLU A 102 1.13 -8.47 2.29
N SER A 103 1.14 -7.24 2.79
CA SER A 103 0.69 -6.06 2.06
C SER A 103 1.57 -4.86 2.35
N ILE A 104 1.76 -4.00 1.37
CA ILE A 104 2.53 -2.76 1.47
C ILE A 104 1.73 -1.60 0.88
N LEU A 105 1.75 -0.46 1.56
CA LEU A 105 1.27 0.81 1.03
C LEU A 105 2.49 1.66 0.65
N GLN A 106 2.48 2.20 -0.56
CA GLN A 106 3.55 3.06 -1.07
C GLN A 106 2.98 4.14 -2.00
N PRO A 107 3.70 5.24 -2.25
CA PRO A 107 3.41 6.10 -3.39
C PRO A 107 3.35 5.30 -4.69
N SER A 108 2.46 5.70 -5.60
CA SER A 108 2.44 5.18 -6.96
C SER A 108 3.54 5.88 -7.76
N ASP A 109 4.38 5.12 -8.48
CA ASP A 109 5.47 5.66 -9.31
C ASP A 109 4.97 6.35 -10.60
N ALA A 110 3.77 6.95 -10.59
CA ALA A 110 3.06 7.43 -11.77
C ALA A 110 3.38 8.88 -12.18
N GLU A 111 4.46 9.49 -11.67
CA GLU A 111 4.94 10.80 -12.15
C GLU A 111 6.41 10.76 -12.56
N ILE A 112 6.71 10.13 -13.69
CA ILE A 112 7.71 10.68 -14.62
C ILE A 112 7.21 10.37 -16.02
N ASP A 113 6.53 11.31 -16.68
CA ASP A 113 6.46 11.38 -18.15
C ASP A 113 6.13 12.82 -18.64
N ALA A 114 7.20 13.51 -19.05
CA ALA A 114 7.36 14.27 -20.30
C ALA A 114 6.45 15.48 -20.67
N GLU A 115 7.08 16.67 -20.64
CA GLU A 115 7.04 17.82 -21.60
C GLU A 115 6.58 19.19 -21.02
N GLY A 116 7.51 20.15 -20.83
CA GLY A 116 7.14 21.60 -20.96
C GLY A 116 7.68 22.71 -20.02
N ILE A 117 8.98 22.77 -19.72
CA ILE A 117 9.83 23.99 -19.56
C ILE A 117 9.48 25.05 -18.47
N SER A 118 10.35 25.18 -17.46
CA SER A 118 11.26 26.34 -17.33
C SER A 118 12.38 26.03 -16.34
N THR A 119 13.61 25.91 -16.85
CA THR A 119 14.79 26.17 -16.02
C THR A 119 14.75 27.63 -15.55
N PRO A 120 15.30 27.91 -14.37
CA PRO A 120 16.37 28.89 -14.36
C PRO A 120 17.65 28.22 -13.88
N ASP A 121 18.65 28.33 -14.74
CA ASP A 121 20.06 28.27 -14.39
C ASP A 121 20.31 28.82 -12.98
N THR A 122 20.75 27.95 -12.08
CA THR A 122 21.92 28.24 -11.24
C THR A 122 22.61 26.91 -11.01
N MET A 123 23.66 26.72 -11.78
CA MET A 123 24.70 25.73 -11.57
C MET A 123 25.07 25.63 -10.08
N GLN A 124 25.08 24.43 -9.50
CA GLN A 124 26.34 23.94 -8.96
C GLN A 124 26.37 22.41 -8.92
N SER A 125 27.30 21.88 -9.69
CA SER A 125 27.67 20.48 -9.78
C SER A 125 27.85 19.81 -8.40
N ALA A 126 27.15 18.73 -8.16
CA ALA A 126 27.67 17.59 -7.43
C ALA A 126 27.04 16.31 -8.02
N ARG A 127 27.92 15.40 -8.40
CA ARG A 127 27.72 14.15 -9.15
C ARG A 127 26.52 13.33 -8.69
N ALA A 128 25.69 12.93 -9.65
CA ALA A 128 24.57 12.00 -9.50
C ALA A 128 25.05 10.53 -9.40
N GLU A 129 25.87 10.22 -8.39
CA GLU A 129 26.34 8.85 -8.13
C GLU A 129 25.99 8.33 -6.72
N ASP A 130 25.42 9.14 -5.82
CA ASP A 130 25.21 8.76 -4.42
C ASP A 130 23.79 8.21 -4.07
N ASP A 131 22.75 8.47 -4.85
CA ASP A 131 21.36 8.12 -4.45
C ASP A 131 21.04 6.61 -4.48
N ALA A 132 21.70 5.85 -5.35
CA ALA A 132 21.47 4.41 -5.48
C ALA A 132 22.06 3.59 -4.31
N ASP A 133 23.04 4.11 -3.58
CA ASP A 133 23.65 3.43 -2.43
C ASP A 133 23.16 3.99 -1.09
N LEU A 134 22.60 5.20 -1.09
CA LEU A 134 22.03 5.83 0.10
C LEU A 134 20.86 5.04 0.68
N TRP A 135 20.02 4.40 -0.15
CA TRP A 135 18.92 3.57 0.38
C TRP A 135 19.43 2.31 1.09
N GLN A 136 20.50 1.69 0.59
CA GLN A 136 21.09 0.50 1.24
C GLN A 136 21.70 0.87 2.59
N LEU A 137 22.35 2.04 2.67
CA LEU A 137 22.94 2.53 3.91
C LEU A 137 21.85 2.87 4.95
N ARG A 138 20.77 3.53 4.51
CA ARG A 138 19.60 3.83 5.35
C ARG A 138 18.88 2.56 5.81
N TYR A 139 18.75 1.57 4.93
CA TYR A 139 18.19 0.26 5.26
C TYR A 139 19.04 -0.45 6.31
N HIS A 140 20.36 -0.53 6.12
CA HIS A 140 21.26 -1.15 7.09
C HIS A 140 21.25 -0.44 8.45
N GLU A 141 21.18 0.88 8.46
CA GLU A 141 21.13 1.67 9.70
C GLU A 141 19.79 1.47 10.44
N ALA A 142 18.67 1.44 9.71
CA ALA A 142 17.36 1.15 10.27
C ALA A 142 17.30 -0.26 10.89
N VAL A 143 17.88 -1.27 10.21
CA VAL A 143 17.98 -2.64 10.74
C VAL A 143 18.82 -2.66 12.02
N LYS A 144 19.96 -1.97 12.09
CA LYS A 144 20.78 -1.88 13.31
C LYS A 144 20.03 -1.25 14.47
N GLN A 145 19.31 -0.15 14.24
CA GLN A 145 18.55 0.52 15.29
C GLN A 145 17.42 -0.35 15.84
N LEU A 146 16.73 -1.08 14.97
CA LEU A 146 15.69 -2.04 15.37
C LEU A 146 16.28 -3.22 16.15
N THR A 147 17.44 -3.72 15.74
CA THR A 147 18.09 -4.86 16.41
C THR A 147 18.70 -4.46 17.76
N ALA A 148 19.11 -3.19 17.92
CA ALA A 148 19.64 -2.65 19.16
C ALA A 148 18.56 -2.41 20.24
N GLN A 149 17.28 -2.41 19.87
CA GLN A 149 16.14 -2.23 20.79
C GLN A 149 15.52 -3.55 21.27
N ILE A 150 16.04 -4.71 20.83
CA ILE A 150 15.60 -6.02 21.33
C ILE A 150 16.26 -6.27 22.70
N PRO A 151 15.51 -6.34 23.82
CA PRO A 151 16.08 -6.71 25.11
C PRO A 151 16.65 -8.13 25.05
N ALA A 152 17.81 -8.37 25.66
CA ALA A 152 18.52 -9.65 25.67
C ALA A 152 17.82 -10.81 26.42
N THR A 153 16.51 -10.74 26.68
CA THR A 153 15.77 -11.71 27.51
C THR A 153 14.98 -12.76 26.73
N LEU A 154 15.00 -12.79 25.40
CA LEU A 154 14.40 -13.87 24.60
C LEU A 154 15.43 -14.84 23.99
N ARG A 155 16.54 -15.06 24.69
CA ARG A 155 17.54 -16.08 24.34
C ARG A 155 17.61 -17.20 25.40
N ALA A 156 16.47 -17.70 25.85
CA ALA A 156 16.39 -18.96 26.59
C ALA A 156 14.94 -19.47 26.73
N VAL A 157 14.47 -20.26 25.76
CA VAL A 157 13.65 -21.44 26.07
C VAL A 157 14.15 -22.55 25.16
N ARG A 158 14.65 -23.62 25.79
CA ARG A 158 15.16 -24.84 25.17
C ARG A 158 14.05 -25.63 24.49
#